data_AF-A0A7X1TRP4-F1
#
_entry.id   AF-A0A7X1TRP4-F1
#
_cell.length_a   1.000
_cell.length_b   1.000
_cell.length_c   1.000
_cell.angle_alpha   90.00
_cell.angle_beta   90.00
_cell.angle_gamma   90.00
#
_symmetry.space_group_name_H-M   'P 1'
#
loop_
_entity.id
_entity.type
_entity.pdbx_description
1 polymer ?
#
loop_
_entity_poly.entity_id
_entity_poly.type
_entity_poly.pdbx_seq_one_letter_code
_entity_poly.pdbx_strand_id
1 'polypeptide(L)'
;MPVSPAEWDASVQALLTVGRAEDALQTLARAAEAATQPARFGELLELFLTLPPEARESREGVRLHLRLLGNVRPAGEVRQLVEWALGQGLEAPFIHAIHAWALAQEGEYAGALAVADRALAGEAQLAPHEAGAAWRVRGRSLAHLGREGWQAAFTRAATFAQGRALGILRMEEGALLGRSGDQTGALRAYAEALTLFRHDGRHRAWTLHNMGLACLVSGRFGEAEGYFARVAAIRRGAEGARARAWCGQAAARRALGEWARAAALYRQAAAEAERQGDPDDVRQALRGLGHTLRLSGQTFAALEPLTQATRATPGDRASGTSWVQVDLAAAYAALGQAERAEAALALTGPLEGEDADRARIVRAELARQRGDQEKALQLLRPLDPGTLWAREEAHAFPELFALLSVAGLPTPAPLPRPARTVVRVRAMGTPRVEVGGRPVPLGGPGLAVLCALLDGGGEGLTDLLAEVVDDGTPRLPRLQRQRVSAAVRAVRDALGWPESIGSVPGGYRLDPAAEWHYDVAEALRRGDPVETFLPGVALPWVLAREQELRQADANCLSVQTE
;
A
#
# COMPACT_ATOMS: atom_id res chain seq x y z
N MET A 1 9.00 -20.41 -38.18
CA MET A 1 9.85 -20.34 -36.98
C MET A 1 10.02 -18.87 -36.64
N PRO A 2 9.80 -18.43 -35.38
CA PRO A 2 10.08 -17.04 -35.00
C PRO A 2 11.59 -16.77 -35.12
N VAL A 3 11.97 -15.65 -35.74
CA VAL A 3 13.37 -15.20 -35.85
C VAL A 3 13.88 -14.81 -34.47
N SER A 4 15.00 -15.42 -34.06
CA SER A 4 15.64 -15.16 -32.78
C SER A 4 16.29 -13.77 -32.73
N PRO A 5 16.48 -13.17 -31.53
CA PRO A 5 17.20 -11.90 -31.40
C PRO A 5 18.59 -11.91 -32.05
N ALA A 6 19.34 -13.01 -31.91
CA ALA A 6 20.65 -13.15 -32.52
C ALA A 6 20.61 -13.18 -34.05
N GLU A 7 19.58 -13.79 -34.64
CA GLU A 7 19.39 -13.80 -36.09
C GLU A 7 19.04 -12.40 -36.62
N TRP A 8 18.25 -11.62 -35.88
CA TRP A 8 18.00 -10.22 -36.21
C TRP A 8 19.30 -9.40 -36.20
N ASP A 9 20.08 -9.52 -35.14
CA ASP A 9 21.32 -8.75 -34.95
C ASP A 9 22.36 -9.09 -36.03
N ALA A 10 22.54 -10.39 -36.29
CA ALA A 10 23.43 -10.86 -37.35
C ALA A 10 22.98 -10.38 -38.75
N SER A 11 21.68 -10.35 -39.00
CA SER A 11 21.13 -9.86 -40.29
C SER A 11 21.39 -8.37 -40.47
N VAL A 12 21.20 -7.55 -39.42
CA VAL A 12 21.49 -6.12 -39.45
C VAL A 12 22.97 -5.87 -39.72
N GLN A 13 23.85 -6.56 -38.99
CA GLN A 13 25.31 -6.42 -39.19
C GLN A 13 25.73 -6.86 -40.60
N ALA A 14 25.19 -7.96 -41.11
CA ALA A 14 25.48 -8.43 -42.46
C ALA A 14 25.01 -7.44 -43.54
N LEU A 15 23.87 -6.79 -43.35
CA LEU A 15 23.38 -5.76 -44.28
C LEU A 15 24.26 -4.50 -44.25
N LEU A 16 24.76 -4.12 -43.07
CA LEU A 16 25.68 -3.01 -42.92
C LEU A 16 27.04 -3.27 -43.61
N THR A 17 27.60 -4.49 -43.50
CA THR A 17 28.89 -4.81 -44.13
C THR A 17 28.84 -4.75 -45.66
N VAL A 18 27.67 -5.00 -46.27
CA VAL A 18 27.46 -4.89 -47.72
C VAL A 18 26.88 -3.53 -48.14
N GLY A 19 26.85 -2.54 -47.24
CA GLY A 19 26.42 -1.17 -47.54
C GLY A 19 24.91 -0.97 -47.72
N ARG A 20 24.07 -1.93 -47.31
CA ARG A 20 22.60 -1.90 -47.44
C ARG A 20 21.92 -1.30 -46.21
N ALA A 21 22.21 -0.02 -45.94
CA ALA A 21 21.75 0.67 -44.73
C ALA A 21 20.23 0.79 -44.60
N GLU A 22 19.50 0.97 -45.71
CA GLU A 22 18.04 1.07 -45.71
C GLU A 22 17.39 -0.27 -45.31
N ASP A 23 17.88 -1.39 -45.85
CA ASP A 23 17.41 -2.72 -45.47
C ASP A 23 17.76 -3.06 -44.02
N ALA A 24 18.93 -2.62 -43.54
CA ALA A 24 19.33 -2.75 -42.15
C ALA A 24 18.37 -1.99 -41.22
N LEU A 25 17.98 -0.77 -41.59
CA LEU A 25 16.99 0.03 -40.87
C LEU A 25 15.61 -0.65 -40.83
N GLN A 26 15.12 -1.17 -41.96
CA GLN A 26 13.86 -1.91 -42.02
C GLN A 26 13.90 -3.18 -41.16
N THR A 27 15.04 -3.86 -41.14
CA THR A 27 15.26 -5.07 -40.33
C THR A 27 15.22 -4.74 -38.84
N LEU A 28 15.88 -3.65 -38.42
CA LEU A 28 15.82 -3.16 -37.04
C LEU A 28 14.39 -2.75 -36.63
N ALA A 29 13.64 -2.11 -37.53
CA ALA A 29 12.25 -1.72 -37.26
C ALA A 29 11.37 -2.96 -36.98
N ARG A 30 11.51 -4.03 -37.75
CA ARG A 30 10.82 -5.32 -37.51
C ARG A 30 11.28 -5.99 -36.22
N ALA A 31 12.58 -5.93 -35.91
CA ALA A 31 13.09 -6.44 -34.65
C ALA A 31 12.51 -5.68 -33.44
N ALA A 32 12.32 -4.36 -33.56
CA ALA A 32 11.68 -3.53 -32.55
C ALA A 32 10.17 -3.81 -32.40
N GLU A 33 9.49 -4.31 -33.44
CA GLU A 33 8.10 -4.80 -33.38
C GLU A 33 7.98 -6.10 -32.59
N ALA A 34 8.96 -6.99 -32.71
CA ALA A 34 9.01 -8.22 -31.93
C ALA A 34 9.49 -8.01 -30.48
N ALA A 35 10.11 -6.86 -30.18
CA ALA A 35 10.66 -6.57 -28.86
C ALA A 35 9.56 -6.29 -27.82
N THR A 36 9.65 -6.98 -26.68
CA THR A 36 8.70 -6.83 -25.54
C THR A 36 9.37 -6.41 -24.25
N GLN A 37 10.72 -6.44 -24.19
CA GLN A 37 11.51 -6.16 -22.99
C GLN A 37 12.35 -4.89 -23.17
N PRO A 38 12.44 -4.01 -22.15
CA PRO A 38 13.27 -2.80 -22.21
C PRO A 38 14.74 -3.05 -22.55
N ALA A 39 15.34 -4.12 -22.02
CA ALA A 39 16.73 -4.48 -22.32
C ALA A 39 16.98 -4.65 -23.82
N ARG A 40 16.03 -5.29 -24.52
CA ARG A 40 16.11 -5.49 -25.98
C ARG A 40 16.01 -4.18 -26.75
N PHE A 41 15.21 -3.22 -26.29
CA PHE A 41 15.18 -1.88 -26.90
C PHE A 41 16.53 -1.17 -26.78
N GLY A 42 17.27 -1.40 -25.70
CA GLY A 42 18.62 -0.87 -25.50
C GLY A 42 19.63 -1.47 -26.48
N GLU A 43 19.63 -2.79 -26.62
CA GLU A 43 20.48 -3.50 -27.60
C GLU A 43 20.22 -3.02 -29.03
N LEU A 44 18.94 -2.89 -29.40
CA LEU A 44 18.54 -2.39 -30.72
C LEU A 44 18.93 -0.92 -30.92
N LEU A 45 18.94 -0.10 -29.88
CA LEU A 45 19.40 1.29 -29.94
C LEU A 45 20.90 1.36 -30.23
N GLU A 46 21.71 0.55 -29.56
CA GLU A 46 23.15 0.47 -29.83
C GLU A 46 23.43 0.06 -31.29
N LEU A 47 22.72 -0.97 -31.80
CA LEU A 47 22.82 -1.35 -33.20
C LEU A 47 22.35 -0.25 -34.15
N PHE A 48 21.24 0.42 -33.83
CA PHE A 48 20.75 1.55 -34.61
C PHE A 48 21.79 2.68 -34.73
N LEU A 49 22.54 2.97 -33.66
CA LEU A 49 23.57 4.02 -33.67
C LEU A 49 24.77 3.69 -34.57
N THR A 50 24.94 2.43 -35.00
CA THR A 50 25.96 2.04 -35.98
C THR A 50 25.56 2.32 -37.44
N LEU A 51 24.28 2.65 -37.71
CA LEU A 51 23.83 3.03 -39.04
C LEU A 51 24.49 4.35 -39.50
N PRO A 52 24.73 4.51 -40.81
CA PRO A 52 25.27 5.76 -41.35
C PRO A 52 24.30 6.92 -41.11
N PRO A 53 24.80 8.18 -40.96
CA PRO A 53 23.97 9.34 -40.64
C PRO A 53 22.76 9.51 -41.57
N GLU A 54 22.93 9.26 -42.87
CA GLU A 54 21.88 9.42 -43.87
C GLU A 54 20.67 8.50 -43.58
N ALA A 55 20.92 7.27 -43.10
CA ALA A 55 19.87 6.35 -42.71
C ALA A 55 19.23 6.76 -41.38
N ARG A 56 20.01 7.24 -40.41
CA ARG A 56 19.51 7.65 -39.08
C ARG A 56 18.68 8.93 -39.12
N GLU A 57 19.06 9.88 -39.97
CA GLU A 57 18.41 11.19 -40.11
C GLU A 57 17.23 11.17 -41.10
N SER A 58 17.06 10.07 -41.85
CA SER A 58 15.85 9.84 -42.64
C SER A 58 14.60 9.82 -41.76
N ARG A 59 13.42 10.08 -42.36
CA ARG A 59 12.13 10.05 -41.65
C ARG A 59 11.90 8.75 -40.88
N GLU A 60 12.19 7.60 -41.49
CA GLU A 60 12.03 6.29 -40.84
C GLU A 60 13.15 6.03 -39.81
N GLY A 61 14.35 6.56 -40.04
CA GLY A 61 15.45 6.55 -39.09
C GLY A 61 15.08 7.26 -37.79
N VAL A 62 14.58 8.49 -37.88
CA VAL A 62 14.12 9.28 -36.74
C VAL A 62 12.96 8.60 -36.03
N ARG A 63 12.00 8.04 -36.79
CA ARG A 63 10.87 7.29 -36.23
C ARG A 63 11.33 6.10 -35.38
N LEU A 64 12.25 5.30 -35.92
CA LEU A 64 12.82 4.18 -35.18
C LEU A 64 13.64 4.66 -33.97
N HIS A 65 14.44 5.71 -34.13
CA HIS A 65 15.23 6.28 -33.05
C HIS A 65 14.34 6.70 -31.88
N LEU A 66 13.27 7.46 -32.13
CA LEU A 66 12.32 7.89 -31.10
C LEU A 66 11.66 6.71 -30.40
N ARG A 67 11.27 5.66 -31.15
CA ARG A 67 10.71 4.43 -30.57
C ARG A 67 11.69 3.72 -29.65
N LEU A 68 12.94 3.56 -30.07
CA LEU A 68 13.96 2.88 -29.28
C LEU A 68 14.31 3.71 -28.03
N LEU A 69 14.61 4.99 -28.23
CA LEU A 69 14.98 5.95 -27.18
C LEU A 69 13.89 6.09 -26.11
N GLY A 70 12.62 6.23 -26.53
CA GLY A 70 11.47 6.37 -25.62
C GLY A 70 11.22 5.17 -24.71
N ASN A 71 11.82 4.01 -25.00
CA ASN A 71 11.73 2.83 -24.14
C ASN A 71 12.90 2.70 -23.14
N VAL A 72 14.00 3.43 -23.32
CA VAL A 72 15.24 3.25 -22.54
C VAL A 72 15.84 4.52 -21.94
N ARG A 73 15.43 5.72 -22.40
CA ARG A 73 15.94 7.00 -21.90
C ARG A 73 14.84 7.85 -21.23
N PRO A 74 15.24 8.80 -20.35
CA PRO A 74 14.32 9.77 -19.76
C PRO A 74 13.62 10.65 -20.81
N ALA A 75 12.45 11.20 -20.45
CA ALA A 75 11.64 12.02 -21.34
C ALA A 75 12.38 13.24 -21.91
N GLY A 76 13.27 13.87 -21.12
CA GLY A 76 14.04 15.03 -21.57
C GLY A 76 15.00 14.75 -22.73
N GLU A 77 15.65 13.58 -22.76
CA GLU A 77 16.50 13.18 -23.91
C GLU A 77 15.66 12.91 -25.16
N VAL A 78 14.48 12.30 -24.98
CA VAL A 78 13.53 12.07 -26.07
C VAL A 78 13.02 13.39 -26.63
N ARG A 79 12.74 14.36 -25.76
CA ARG A 79 12.32 15.71 -26.14
C ARG A 79 13.38 16.45 -26.95
N GLN A 80 14.66 16.34 -26.58
CA GLN A 80 15.75 16.94 -27.38
C GLN A 80 15.80 16.39 -28.81
N LEU A 81 15.62 15.07 -28.99
CA LEU A 81 15.57 14.47 -30.32
C LEU A 81 14.34 14.92 -31.12
N VAL A 82 13.18 15.06 -30.46
CA VAL A 82 11.97 15.62 -31.07
C VAL A 82 12.20 17.06 -31.52
N GLU A 83 12.76 17.91 -30.66
CA GLU A 83 13.02 19.32 -30.94
C GLU A 83 14.04 19.49 -32.07
N TRP A 84 15.09 18.65 -32.09
CA TRP A 84 16.02 18.59 -33.21
C TRP A 84 15.31 18.23 -34.51
N ALA A 85 14.49 17.18 -34.53
CA ALA A 85 13.79 16.72 -35.73
C ALA A 85 12.82 17.79 -36.28
N LEU A 86 12.07 18.44 -35.39
CA LEU A 86 11.20 19.57 -35.75
C LEU A 86 12.01 20.76 -36.29
N GLY A 87 13.18 21.04 -35.69
CA GLY A 87 14.11 22.08 -36.16
C GLY A 87 14.70 21.79 -37.55
N GLN A 88 14.82 20.52 -37.93
CA GLN A 88 15.17 20.10 -39.30
C GLN A 88 14.00 20.16 -40.29
N GLY A 89 12.81 20.61 -39.85
CA GLY A 89 11.61 20.68 -40.68
C GLY A 89 10.87 19.36 -40.86
N LEU A 90 11.23 18.31 -40.11
CA LEU A 90 10.53 17.03 -40.15
C LEU A 90 9.25 17.12 -39.30
N GLU A 91 8.16 17.56 -39.91
CA GLU A 91 6.84 17.55 -39.28
C GLU A 91 6.05 16.28 -39.64
N ALA A 92 5.76 15.44 -38.65
CA ALA A 92 4.99 14.21 -38.85
C ALA A 92 4.15 13.85 -37.62
N PRO A 93 2.99 13.17 -37.78
CA PRO A 93 2.14 12.75 -36.66
C PRO A 93 2.86 11.94 -35.57
N PHE A 94 3.78 11.03 -35.93
CA PHE A 94 4.50 10.21 -34.95
C PHE A 94 5.43 11.05 -34.05
N ILE A 95 6.02 12.13 -34.59
CA ILE A 95 6.87 13.06 -33.84
C ILE A 95 6.00 13.78 -32.81
N HIS A 96 4.83 14.26 -33.21
CA HIS A 96 3.87 14.87 -32.28
C HIS A 96 3.39 13.87 -31.22
N ALA A 97 3.12 12.61 -31.57
CA ALA A 97 2.70 11.59 -30.59
C ALA A 97 3.76 11.39 -29.48
N ILE A 98 5.04 11.28 -29.87
CA ILE A 98 6.14 11.14 -28.91
C ILE A 98 6.41 12.43 -28.14
N HIS A 99 6.29 13.59 -28.78
CA HIS A 99 6.42 14.89 -28.13
C HIS A 99 5.35 15.07 -27.04
N ALA A 100 4.10 14.75 -27.35
CA ALA A 100 3.00 14.81 -26.40
C ALA A 100 3.26 13.89 -25.20
N TRP A 101 3.78 12.68 -25.44
CA TRP A 101 4.20 11.78 -24.37
C TRP A 101 5.28 12.41 -23.49
N ALA A 102 6.34 12.97 -24.07
CA ALA A 102 7.43 13.60 -23.32
C ALA A 102 6.93 14.75 -22.43
N LEU A 103 6.10 15.64 -22.98
CA LEU A 103 5.46 16.73 -22.23
C LEU A 103 4.61 16.22 -21.07
N ALA A 104 3.81 15.16 -21.28
CA ALA A 104 2.98 14.59 -20.23
C ALA A 104 3.80 13.93 -19.11
N GLN A 105 4.99 13.40 -19.43
CA GLN A 105 5.91 12.86 -18.43
C GLN A 105 6.52 13.95 -17.55
N GLU A 106 6.68 15.16 -18.09
CA GLU A 106 7.17 16.36 -17.39
C GLU A 106 6.04 17.14 -16.69
N GLY A 107 4.79 16.68 -16.80
CA GLY A 107 3.62 17.31 -16.16
C GLY A 107 3.02 18.49 -16.94
N GLU A 108 3.50 18.76 -18.15
CA GLU A 108 3.01 19.83 -19.03
C GLU A 108 1.72 19.40 -19.76
N TYR A 109 0.65 19.11 -19.00
CA TYR A 109 -0.58 18.49 -19.54
C TYR A 109 -1.30 19.34 -20.60
N ALA A 110 -1.27 20.67 -20.50
CA ALA A 110 -1.89 21.55 -21.49
C ALA A 110 -1.16 21.47 -22.85
N GLY A 111 0.17 21.55 -22.85
CA GLY A 111 0.99 21.37 -24.05
C GLY A 111 0.87 19.95 -24.61
N ALA A 112 0.95 18.95 -23.73
CA ALA A 112 0.80 17.55 -24.11
C ALA A 112 -0.55 17.28 -24.82
N LEU A 113 -1.64 17.87 -24.32
CA LEU A 113 -2.96 17.75 -24.94
C LEU A 113 -2.97 18.36 -26.36
N ALA A 114 -2.50 19.59 -26.51
CA ALA A 114 -2.48 20.28 -27.80
C ALA A 114 -1.65 19.51 -28.84
N VAL A 115 -0.49 18.99 -28.43
CA VAL A 115 0.39 18.22 -29.30
C VAL A 115 -0.19 16.84 -29.61
N ALA A 116 -0.86 16.19 -28.64
CA ALA A 116 -1.55 14.92 -28.88
C ALA A 116 -2.70 15.10 -29.89
N ASP A 117 -3.49 16.17 -29.78
CA ASP A 117 -4.56 16.47 -30.74
C ASP A 117 -3.99 16.72 -32.16
N ARG A 118 -2.82 17.40 -32.27
CA ARG A 118 -2.12 17.57 -33.55
C ARG A 118 -1.64 16.22 -34.14
N ALA A 119 -1.16 15.31 -33.30
CA ALA A 119 -0.80 13.95 -33.73
C ALA A 119 -2.02 13.18 -34.25
N LEU A 120 -3.13 13.25 -33.53
CA LEU A 120 -4.36 12.50 -33.81
C LEU A 120 -5.14 13.06 -35.00
N ALA A 121 -4.96 14.33 -35.36
CA ALA A 121 -5.45 14.87 -36.64
C ALA A 121 -4.88 14.10 -37.85
N GLY A 122 -3.70 13.49 -37.69
CA GLY A 122 -3.06 12.61 -38.67
C GLY A 122 -3.08 11.13 -38.29
N GLU A 123 -4.07 10.65 -37.50
CA GLU A 123 -4.11 9.29 -36.95
C GLU A 123 -3.90 8.19 -38.01
N ALA A 124 -4.41 8.37 -39.24
CA ALA A 124 -4.24 7.41 -40.34
C ALA A 124 -2.77 7.15 -40.73
N GLN A 125 -1.84 8.03 -40.35
CA GLN A 125 -0.40 7.90 -40.62
C GLN A 125 0.36 7.27 -39.45
N LEU A 126 -0.30 7.08 -38.30
CA LEU A 126 0.30 6.51 -37.10
C LEU A 126 0.28 4.98 -37.16
N ALA A 127 1.36 4.37 -36.68
CA ALA A 127 1.33 2.95 -36.34
C ALA A 127 0.39 2.72 -35.15
N PRO A 128 -0.22 1.54 -34.99
CA PRO A 128 -1.15 1.25 -33.90
C PRO A 128 -0.63 1.63 -32.50
N HIS A 129 0.63 1.32 -32.20
CA HIS A 129 1.23 1.65 -30.90
C HIS A 129 1.43 3.16 -30.68
N GLU A 130 1.67 3.93 -31.73
CA GLU A 130 1.79 5.39 -31.68
C GLU A 130 0.41 6.04 -31.49
N ALA A 131 -0.60 5.56 -32.22
CA ALA A 131 -1.99 6.00 -32.07
C ALA A 131 -2.50 5.71 -30.65
N GLY A 132 -2.25 4.49 -30.15
CA GLY A 132 -2.60 4.11 -28.79
C GLY A 132 -1.92 4.97 -27.73
N ALA A 133 -0.62 5.29 -27.92
CA ALA A 133 0.11 6.18 -27.02
C ALA A 133 -0.44 7.62 -27.07
N ALA A 134 -0.73 8.16 -28.25
CA ALA A 134 -1.29 9.50 -28.40
C ALA A 134 -2.68 9.63 -27.76
N TRP A 135 -3.57 8.65 -27.97
CA TRP A 135 -4.89 8.60 -27.32
C TRP A 135 -4.79 8.46 -25.80
N ARG A 136 -3.84 7.65 -25.30
CA ARG A 136 -3.57 7.51 -23.86
C ARG A 136 -3.09 8.83 -23.25
N VAL A 137 -2.15 9.52 -23.89
CA VAL A 137 -1.66 10.84 -23.46
C VAL A 137 -2.78 11.86 -23.47
N ARG A 138 -3.58 11.91 -24.53
CA ARG A 138 -4.75 12.77 -24.63
C ARG A 138 -5.72 12.53 -23.46
N GLY A 139 -6.05 11.27 -23.18
CA GLY A 139 -6.90 10.89 -22.05
C GLY A 139 -6.32 11.34 -20.71
N ARG A 140 -5.05 11.05 -20.44
CA ARG A 140 -4.35 11.47 -19.22
C ARG A 140 -4.39 12.99 -19.06
N SER A 141 -4.03 13.73 -20.10
CA SER A 141 -3.98 15.19 -20.06
C SER A 141 -5.36 15.83 -19.84
N LEU A 142 -6.40 15.33 -20.52
CA LEU A 142 -7.78 15.79 -20.29
C LEU A 142 -8.20 15.59 -18.83
N ALA A 143 -7.94 14.41 -18.27
CA ALA A 143 -8.30 14.10 -16.89
C ALA A 143 -7.56 14.99 -15.87
N HIS A 144 -6.27 15.22 -16.08
CA HIS A 144 -5.48 16.14 -15.23
C HIS A 144 -5.92 17.60 -15.35
N LEU A 145 -6.46 18.01 -16.50
CA LEU A 145 -7.01 19.34 -16.72
C LEU A 145 -8.48 19.46 -16.31
N GLY A 146 -9.10 18.41 -15.76
CA GLY A 146 -10.51 18.39 -15.39
C GLY A 146 -11.49 18.52 -16.57
N ARG A 147 -11.06 18.14 -17.78
CA ARG A 147 -11.85 18.24 -19.01
C ARG A 147 -12.56 16.93 -19.32
N GLU A 148 -13.75 17.03 -19.89
CA GLU A 148 -14.53 15.86 -20.33
C GLU A 148 -13.86 15.09 -21.50
N GLY A 149 -14.35 13.89 -21.77
CA GLY A 149 -13.90 13.06 -22.90
C GLY A 149 -12.62 12.28 -22.66
N TRP A 150 -12.07 12.31 -21.44
CA TRP A 150 -10.87 11.54 -21.10
C TRP A 150 -11.14 10.02 -21.10
N GLN A 151 -12.28 9.54 -20.58
CA GLN A 151 -12.60 8.09 -20.63
C GLN A 151 -12.79 7.59 -22.07
N ALA A 152 -13.36 8.43 -22.94
CA ALA A 152 -13.51 8.09 -24.37
C ALA A 152 -12.14 7.95 -25.04
N ALA A 153 -11.17 8.81 -24.69
CA ALA A 153 -9.80 8.69 -25.17
C ALA A 153 -9.12 7.41 -24.66
N PHE A 154 -9.33 7.00 -23.41
CA PHE A 154 -8.85 5.70 -22.90
C PHE A 154 -9.52 4.51 -23.61
N THR A 155 -10.81 4.60 -23.89
CA THR A 155 -11.56 3.59 -24.66
C THR A 155 -10.98 3.43 -26.06
N ARG A 156 -10.68 4.55 -26.74
CA ARG A 156 -10.03 4.53 -28.06
C ARG A 156 -8.59 4.03 -27.97
N ALA A 157 -7.81 4.44 -26.98
CA ALA A 157 -6.45 3.92 -26.77
C ALA A 157 -6.43 2.39 -26.57
N ALA A 158 -7.44 1.85 -25.87
CA ALA A 158 -7.57 0.42 -25.63
C ALA A 158 -7.76 -0.41 -26.92
N THR A 159 -8.30 0.17 -28.01
CA THR A 159 -8.45 -0.55 -29.29
C THR A 159 -7.11 -0.83 -29.98
N PHE A 160 -6.04 -0.17 -29.54
CA PHE A 160 -4.68 -0.33 -30.07
C PHE A 160 -3.75 -1.12 -29.15
N ALA A 161 -4.21 -1.52 -27.96
CA ALA A 161 -3.38 -2.12 -26.93
C ALA A 161 -3.83 -3.54 -26.59
N GLN A 162 -2.87 -4.42 -26.31
CA GLN A 162 -3.12 -5.78 -25.85
C GLN A 162 -2.10 -6.20 -24.77
N GLY A 163 -2.42 -7.27 -24.03
CA GLY A 163 -1.54 -7.83 -23.02
C GLY A 163 -1.07 -6.78 -22.00
N ARG A 164 0.25 -6.69 -21.79
CA ARG A 164 0.86 -5.77 -20.82
C ARG A 164 0.51 -4.29 -21.07
N ALA A 165 0.49 -3.86 -22.33
CA ALA A 165 0.21 -2.46 -22.68
C ALA A 165 -1.23 -2.07 -22.30
N LEU A 166 -2.19 -2.97 -22.56
CA LEU A 166 -3.58 -2.78 -22.14
C LEU A 166 -3.70 -2.79 -20.60
N GLY A 167 -2.92 -3.64 -19.92
CA GLY A 167 -2.88 -3.66 -18.47
C GLY A 167 -2.43 -2.34 -17.86
N ILE A 168 -1.38 -1.73 -18.41
CA ILE A 168 -0.89 -0.41 -17.96
C ILE A 168 -1.96 0.66 -18.18
N LEU A 169 -2.61 0.63 -19.35
CA LEU A 169 -3.68 1.56 -19.70
C LEU A 169 -4.86 1.45 -18.71
N ARG A 170 -5.33 0.24 -18.41
CA ARG A 170 -6.42 0.01 -17.43
C ARG A 170 -6.02 0.39 -16.01
N MET A 171 -4.78 0.14 -15.62
CA MET A 171 -4.26 0.58 -14.32
C MET A 171 -4.25 2.10 -14.20
N GLU A 172 -3.84 2.82 -15.24
CA GLU A 172 -3.84 4.28 -15.25
C GLU A 172 -5.25 4.87 -15.27
N GLU A 173 -6.15 4.30 -16.09
CA GLU A 173 -7.57 4.64 -16.10
C GLU A 173 -8.18 4.46 -14.70
N GLY A 174 -7.88 3.35 -14.03
CA GLY A 174 -8.33 3.11 -12.65
C GLY A 174 -7.84 4.17 -11.66
N ALA A 175 -6.60 4.65 -11.80
CA ALA A 175 -6.05 5.71 -10.96
C ALA A 175 -6.76 7.05 -11.19
N LEU A 176 -7.10 7.36 -12.43
CA LEU A 176 -7.86 8.57 -12.77
C LEU A 176 -9.31 8.49 -12.29
N LEU A 177 -9.98 7.34 -12.46
CA LEU A 177 -11.33 7.10 -11.93
C LEU A 177 -11.36 7.29 -10.41
N GLY A 178 -10.40 6.71 -9.69
CA GLY A 178 -10.30 6.86 -8.24
C GLY A 178 -10.10 8.31 -7.80
N ARG A 179 -9.27 9.09 -8.51
CA ARG A 179 -9.09 10.53 -8.25
C ARG A 179 -10.36 11.35 -8.52
N SER A 180 -11.17 10.94 -9.50
CA SER A 180 -12.46 11.57 -9.79
C SER A 180 -13.59 11.15 -8.84
N GLY A 181 -13.32 10.28 -7.87
CA GLY A 181 -14.31 9.79 -6.89
C GLY A 181 -15.00 8.48 -7.29
N ASP A 182 -14.83 8.00 -8.53
CA ASP A 182 -15.40 6.71 -8.97
C ASP A 182 -14.53 5.53 -8.53
N GLN A 183 -14.62 5.20 -7.24
CA GLN A 183 -13.88 4.05 -6.66
C GLN A 183 -14.35 2.71 -7.22
N THR A 184 -15.61 2.61 -7.68
CA THR A 184 -16.16 1.37 -8.23
C THR A 184 -15.61 1.11 -9.63
N GLY A 185 -15.62 2.13 -10.49
CA GLY A 185 -14.96 2.09 -11.79
C GLY A 185 -13.46 1.85 -11.65
N ALA A 186 -12.80 2.49 -10.69
CA ALA A 186 -11.40 2.28 -10.39
C ALA A 186 -11.08 0.80 -10.11
N LEU A 187 -11.81 0.17 -9.19
CA LEU A 187 -11.62 -1.24 -8.88
C LEU A 187 -11.88 -2.18 -10.07
N ARG A 188 -12.86 -1.85 -10.92
CA ARG A 188 -13.13 -2.63 -12.15
C ARG A 188 -11.93 -2.56 -13.10
N ALA A 189 -11.43 -1.36 -13.38
CA ALA A 189 -10.28 -1.15 -14.25
C ALA A 189 -9.01 -1.83 -13.69
N TYR A 190 -8.78 -1.76 -12.38
CA TYR A 190 -7.69 -2.49 -11.73
C TYR A 190 -7.84 -4.01 -11.81
N ALA A 191 -9.06 -4.54 -11.66
CA ALA A 191 -9.31 -5.97 -11.80
C ALA A 191 -8.99 -6.44 -13.21
N GLU A 192 -9.40 -5.70 -14.24
CA GLU A 192 -9.01 -5.96 -15.64
C GLU A 192 -7.49 -5.93 -15.81
N ALA A 193 -6.82 -4.87 -15.34
CA ALA A 193 -5.37 -4.74 -15.41
C ALA A 193 -4.63 -5.92 -14.74
N LEU A 194 -5.10 -6.36 -13.58
CA LEU A 194 -4.49 -7.44 -12.80
C LEU A 194 -4.48 -8.77 -13.56
N THR A 195 -5.49 -9.05 -14.39
CA THR A 195 -5.54 -10.27 -15.22
C THR A 195 -4.45 -10.30 -16.30
N LEU A 196 -3.95 -9.12 -16.69
CA LEU A 196 -2.95 -8.91 -17.73
C LEU A 196 -1.50 -8.94 -17.17
N PHE A 197 -1.33 -8.83 -15.85
CA PHE A 197 -0.02 -8.84 -15.17
C PHE A 197 0.33 -10.19 -14.52
N ARG A 198 0.35 -11.28 -15.30
CA ARG A 198 0.63 -12.64 -14.77
C ARG A 198 2.07 -12.83 -14.28
N HIS A 199 3.03 -12.30 -15.03
CA HIS A 199 4.48 -12.42 -14.72
C HIS A 199 5.16 -11.06 -14.51
N ASP A 200 4.38 -9.98 -14.40
CA ASP A 200 4.87 -8.62 -14.12
C ASP A 200 4.62 -8.27 -12.65
N GLY A 201 5.55 -8.68 -11.78
CA GLY A 201 5.43 -8.48 -10.33
C GLY A 201 5.28 -7.01 -9.94
N ARG A 202 5.94 -6.09 -10.67
CA ARG A 202 5.92 -4.65 -10.41
C ARG A 202 4.52 -4.07 -10.64
N HIS A 203 3.96 -4.26 -11.82
CA HIS A 203 2.64 -3.71 -12.15
C HIS A 203 1.53 -4.40 -11.36
N ARG A 204 1.69 -5.70 -11.07
CA ARG A 204 0.81 -6.42 -10.16
C ARG A 204 0.81 -5.82 -8.76
N ALA A 205 1.98 -5.49 -8.21
CA ALA A 205 2.11 -4.82 -6.91
C ALA A 205 1.45 -3.44 -6.91
N TRP A 206 1.72 -2.61 -7.92
CA TRP A 206 1.10 -1.28 -8.04
C TRP A 206 -0.42 -1.34 -8.19
N THR A 207 -0.93 -2.24 -9.02
CA THR A 207 -2.37 -2.42 -9.22
C THR A 207 -3.06 -2.82 -7.91
N LEU A 208 -2.51 -3.82 -7.20
CA LEU A 208 -3.04 -4.26 -5.91
C LEU A 208 -2.95 -3.17 -4.84
N HIS A 209 -1.85 -2.41 -4.81
CA HIS A 209 -1.69 -1.29 -3.89
C HIS A 209 -2.78 -0.23 -4.13
N ASN A 210 -3.03 0.13 -5.38
CA ASN A 210 -4.07 1.10 -5.72
C ASN A 210 -5.49 0.60 -5.44
N MET A 211 -5.75 -0.70 -5.60
CA MET A 211 -7.02 -1.30 -5.13
C MET A 211 -7.17 -1.15 -3.60
N GLY A 212 -6.08 -1.34 -2.86
CA GLY A 212 -6.05 -1.12 -1.42
C GLY A 212 -6.39 0.33 -1.04
N LEU A 213 -5.79 1.31 -1.73
CA LEU A 213 -6.10 2.73 -1.53
C LEU A 213 -7.56 3.07 -1.85
N ALA A 214 -8.08 2.58 -2.98
CA ALA A 214 -9.49 2.79 -3.36
C ALA A 214 -10.44 2.22 -2.30
N CYS A 215 -10.12 1.06 -1.72
CA CYS A 215 -10.88 0.47 -0.61
C CYS A 215 -10.76 1.29 0.68
N LEU A 216 -9.58 1.85 1.02
CA LEU A 216 -9.42 2.75 2.17
C LEU A 216 -10.32 3.98 2.05
N VAL A 217 -10.30 4.64 0.90
CA VAL A 217 -11.14 5.82 0.62
C VAL A 217 -12.62 5.47 0.70
N SER A 218 -13.00 4.28 0.22
CA SER A 218 -14.38 3.78 0.30
C SER A 218 -14.80 3.28 1.70
N GLY A 219 -13.93 3.32 2.71
CA GLY A 219 -14.20 2.77 4.05
C GLY A 219 -14.22 1.24 4.14
N ARG A 220 -13.78 0.52 3.10
CA ARG A 220 -13.72 -0.96 3.04
C ARG A 220 -12.38 -1.46 3.58
N PHE A 221 -12.14 -1.22 4.86
CA PHE A 221 -10.82 -1.42 5.49
C PHE A 221 -10.33 -2.88 5.47
N GLY A 222 -11.21 -3.87 5.65
CA GLY A 222 -10.84 -5.29 5.58
C GLY A 222 -10.37 -5.72 4.18
N GLU A 223 -11.07 -5.27 3.13
CA GLU A 223 -10.64 -5.50 1.75
C GLU A 223 -9.32 -4.80 1.44
N ALA A 224 -9.15 -3.56 1.91
CA ALA A 224 -7.90 -2.81 1.76
C ALA A 224 -6.71 -3.57 2.34
N GLU A 225 -6.83 -4.04 3.59
CA GLU A 225 -5.80 -4.85 4.24
C GLU A 225 -5.46 -6.11 3.42
N GLY A 226 -6.48 -6.79 2.89
CA GLY A 226 -6.30 -7.97 2.04
C GLY A 226 -5.53 -7.68 0.74
N TYR A 227 -5.80 -6.56 0.07
CA TYR A 227 -5.05 -6.16 -1.11
C TYR A 227 -3.59 -5.84 -0.79
N PHE A 228 -3.33 -5.09 0.29
CA PHE A 228 -1.96 -4.81 0.72
C PHE A 228 -1.22 -6.08 1.18
N ALA A 229 -1.89 -7.04 1.82
CA ALA A 229 -1.31 -8.34 2.16
C ALA A 229 -0.84 -9.11 0.91
N ARG A 230 -1.64 -9.06 -0.17
CA ARG A 230 -1.25 -9.65 -1.45
C ARG A 230 -0.05 -8.94 -2.08
N VAL A 231 0.12 -7.62 -1.89
CA VAL A 231 1.34 -6.91 -2.32
C VAL A 231 2.56 -7.40 -1.55
N ALA A 232 2.49 -7.45 -0.21
CA ALA A 232 3.60 -7.90 0.65
C ALA A 232 4.04 -9.35 0.36
N ALA A 233 3.14 -10.19 -0.16
CA ALA A 233 3.41 -11.57 -0.55
C ALA A 233 4.13 -11.72 -1.91
N ILE A 234 4.24 -10.67 -2.73
CA ILE A 234 4.94 -10.75 -4.02
C ILE A 234 6.45 -10.91 -3.78
N ARG A 235 7.03 -12.00 -4.29
CA ARG A 235 8.44 -12.36 -4.05
C ARG A 235 9.39 -11.96 -5.16
N ARG A 236 8.90 -11.73 -6.39
CA ARG A 236 9.72 -11.44 -7.56
C ARG A 236 9.21 -10.18 -8.26
N GLY A 237 10.11 -9.23 -8.51
CA GLY A 237 9.85 -8.03 -9.32
C GLY A 237 9.10 -6.90 -8.60
N ALA A 238 8.98 -6.97 -7.28
CA ALA A 238 8.36 -5.93 -6.45
C ALA A 238 8.95 -5.88 -5.02
N GLU A 239 10.24 -6.18 -4.90
CA GLU A 239 10.96 -6.29 -3.64
C GLU A 239 10.86 -4.99 -2.81
N GLY A 240 10.88 -3.84 -3.48
CA GLY A 240 10.71 -2.51 -2.86
C GLY A 240 9.27 -2.13 -2.48
N ALA A 241 8.25 -2.93 -2.82
CA ALA A 241 6.85 -2.57 -2.53
C ALA A 241 6.39 -2.99 -1.11
N ARG A 242 7.22 -3.76 -0.38
CA ARG A 242 6.83 -4.37 0.89
C ARG A 242 6.60 -3.35 2.00
N ALA A 243 7.49 -2.37 2.14
CA ALA A 243 7.33 -1.32 3.15
C ALA A 243 6.02 -0.56 2.95
N ARG A 244 5.74 -0.10 1.72
CA ARG A 244 4.47 0.53 1.33
C ARG A 244 3.24 -0.34 1.59
N ALA A 245 3.33 -1.63 1.32
CA ALA A 245 2.24 -2.56 1.61
C ALA A 245 1.93 -2.63 3.11
N TRP A 246 2.96 -2.71 3.96
CA TRP A 246 2.77 -2.70 5.42
C TRP A 246 2.23 -1.36 5.92
N CYS A 247 2.65 -0.23 5.37
CA CYS A 247 2.04 1.07 5.65
C CYS A 247 0.55 1.11 5.34
N GLY A 248 0.13 0.51 4.21
CA GLY A 248 -1.27 0.41 3.82
C GLY A 248 -2.10 -0.48 4.76
N GLN A 249 -1.57 -1.65 5.15
CA GLN A 249 -2.20 -2.51 6.16
C GLN A 249 -2.34 -1.79 7.50
N ALA A 250 -1.28 -1.07 7.91
CA ALA A 250 -1.28 -0.30 9.14
C ALA A 250 -2.33 0.81 9.12
N ALA A 251 -2.51 1.50 7.98
CA ALA A 251 -3.57 2.49 7.82
C ALA A 251 -4.98 1.88 7.96
N ALA A 252 -5.21 0.71 7.35
CA ALA A 252 -6.49 -0.01 7.49
C ALA A 252 -6.77 -0.40 8.95
N ARG A 253 -5.76 -0.95 9.65
CA ARG A 253 -5.85 -1.30 11.08
C ARG A 253 -6.07 -0.09 11.97
N ARG A 254 -5.40 1.04 11.68
CA ARG A 254 -5.58 2.31 12.38
C ARG A 254 -7.01 2.84 12.23
N ALA A 255 -7.58 2.75 11.02
CA ALA A 255 -8.97 3.14 10.79
C ALA A 255 -9.95 2.31 11.64
N LEU A 256 -9.66 1.00 11.79
CA LEU A 256 -10.38 0.06 12.65
C LEU A 256 -10.08 0.20 14.16
N GLY A 257 -9.17 1.10 14.56
CA GLY A 257 -8.82 1.33 15.97
C GLY A 257 -7.85 0.30 16.57
N GLU A 258 -7.20 -0.51 15.75
CA GLU A 258 -6.21 -1.50 16.19
C GLU A 258 -4.83 -0.87 16.38
N TRP A 259 -4.73 0.06 17.31
CA TRP A 259 -3.60 0.97 17.47
C TRP A 259 -2.24 0.28 17.56
N ALA A 260 -2.11 -0.69 18.46
CA ALA A 260 -0.85 -1.41 18.68
C ALA A 260 -0.43 -2.22 17.45
N ARG A 261 -1.39 -2.88 16.78
CA ARG A 261 -1.15 -3.67 15.57
C ARG A 261 -0.75 -2.79 14.38
N ALA A 262 -1.37 -1.62 14.25
CA ALA A 262 -0.99 -0.62 13.25
C ALA A 262 0.40 -0.05 13.52
N ALA A 263 0.70 0.33 14.77
CA ALA A 263 2.01 0.85 15.17
C ALA A 263 3.13 -0.17 14.94
N ALA A 264 2.90 -1.46 15.24
CA ALA A 264 3.85 -2.52 14.97
C ALA A 264 4.17 -2.65 13.48
N LEU A 265 3.15 -2.63 12.61
CA LEU A 265 3.33 -2.67 11.16
C LEU A 265 4.08 -1.44 10.64
N TYR A 266 3.79 -0.24 11.14
CA TYR A 266 4.54 0.96 10.74
C TYR A 266 6.03 0.89 11.15
N ARG A 267 6.35 0.35 12.33
CA ARG A 267 7.75 0.11 12.73
C ARG A 267 8.44 -0.88 11.80
N GLN A 268 7.75 -1.98 11.45
CA GLN A 268 8.27 -2.96 10.49
C GLN A 268 8.48 -2.35 9.10
N ALA A 269 7.56 -1.50 8.66
CA ALA A 269 7.67 -0.77 7.40
C ALA A 269 8.85 0.20 7.40
N ALA A 270 9.06 0.95 8.49
CA ALA A 270 10.19 1.87 8.63
C ALA A 270 11.53 1.13 8.55
N ALA A 271 11.69 0.06 9.34
CA ALA A 271 12.91 -0.75 9.34
C ALA A 271 13.20 -1.39 7.97
N GLU A 272 12.17 -1.85 7.26
CA GLU A 272 12.32 -2.40 5.91
C GLU A 272 12.69 -1.32 4.89
N ALA A 273 12.08 -0.13 4.96
CA ALA A 273 12.41 0.99 4.08
C ALA A 273 13.85 1.49 4.32
N GLU A 274 14.30 1.56 5.58
CA GLU A 274 15.69 1.87 5.94
C GLU A 274 16.66 0.85 5.33
N ARG A 275 16.35 -0.45 5.48
CA ARG A 275 17.15 -1.54 4.89
C ARG A 275 17.22 -1.46 3.36
N GLN A 276 16.17 -0.94 2.72
CA GLN A 276 16.11 -0.74 1.28
C GLN A 276 16.75 0.58 0.81
N GLY A 277 17.08 1.48 1.74
CA GLY A 277 17.60 2.82 1.41
C GLY A 277 16.56 3.72 0.74
N ASP A 278 15.26 3.54 1.03
CA ASP A 278 14.16 4.35 0.48
C ASP A 278 13.71 5.38 1.53
N PRO A 279 14.26 6.61 1.52
CA PRO A 279 13.96 7.61 2.53
C PRO A 279 12.52 8.14 2.46
N ASP A 280 11.86 8.04 1.30
CA ASP A 280 10.46 8.44 1.15
C ASP A 280 9.54 7.45 1.86
N ASP A 281 9.79 6.14 1.71
CA ASP A 281 9.05 5.09 2.40
C ASP A 281 9.33 5.11 3.92
N VAL A 282 10.56 5.46 4.35
CA VAL A 282 10.87 5.71 5.77
C VAL A 282 10.03 6.87 6.32
N ARG A 283 10.00 8.01 5.61
CA ARG A 283 9.19 9.16 6.01
C ARG A 283 7.73 8.78 6.20
N GLN A 284 7.16 8.06 5.24
CA GLN A 284 5.75 7.65 5.28
C GLN A 284 5.45 6.69 6.43
N ALA A 285 6.33 5.72 6.68
CA ALA A 285 6.16 4.76 7.76
C ALA A 285 6.23 5.44 9.14
N LEU A 286 7.20 6.32 9.35
CA LEU A 286 7.36 7.08 10.60
C LEU A 286 6.23 8.08 10.82
N ARG A 287 5.77 8.78 9.77
CA ARG A 287 4.59 9.65 9.83
C ARG A 287 3.34 8.85 10.22
N GLY A 288 3.13 7.69 9.60
CA GLY A 288 2.04 6.79 9.94
C GLY A 288 2.09 6.27 11.38
N LEU A 289 3.28 5.94 11.88
CA LEU A 289 3.49 5.55 13.28
C LEU A 289 3.11 6.67 14.24
N GLY A 290 3.66 7.87 14.03
CA GLY A 290 3.37 9.04 14.85
C GLY A 290 1.89 9.41 14.86
N HIS A 291 1.25 9.43 13.69
CA HIS A 291 -0.19 9.67 13.59
C HIS A 291 -0.99 8.60 14.35
N THR A 292 -0.62 7.32 14.23
CA THR A 292 -1.27 6.23 14.98
C THR A 292 -1.15 6.40 16.49
N LEU A 293 0.04 6.73 17.00
CA LEU A 293 0.29 6.95 18.42
C LEU A 293 -0.52 8.14 18.95
N ARG A 294 -0.64 9.22 18.17
CA ARG A 294 -1.48 10.36 18.53
C ARG A 294 -2.95 9.97 18.61
N LEU A 295 -3.48 9.28 17.59
CA LEU A 295 -4.89 8.83 17.59
C LEU A 295 -5.21 7.85 18.74
N SER A 296 -4.23 7.09 19.21
CA SER A 296 -4.38 6.19 20.35
C SER A 296 -4.21 6.86 21.72
N GLY A 297 -4.07 8.20 21.77
CA GLY A 297 -3.85 8.98 22.99
C GLY A 297 -2.42 8.99 23.50
N GLN A 298 -1.48 8.31 22.83
CA GLN A 298 -0.05 8.31 23.17
C GLN A 298 0.67 9.51 22.52
N THR A 299 0.07 10.70 22.64
CA THR A 299 0.48 11.90 21.89
C THR A 299 1.92 12.33 22.14
N PHE A 300 2.42 12.18 23.37
CA PHE A 300 3.83 12.48 23.67
C PHE A 300 4.79 11.53 22.92
N ALA A 301 4.48 10.22 22.91
CA ALA A 301 5.29 9.23 22.19
C ALA A 301 5.22 9.42 20.67
N ALA A 302 4.20 10.08 20.13
CA ALA A 302 4.11 10.42 18.71
C ALA A 302 5.17 11.44 18.27
N LEU A 303 5.67 12.31 19.16
CA LEU A 303 6.57 13.40 18.80
C LEU A 303 7.89 12.89 18.19
N GLU A 304 8.44 11.80 18.72
CA GLU A 304 9.70 11.23 18.26
C GLU A 304 9.64 10.72 16.80
N PRO A 305 8.77 9.77 16.43
CA PRO A 305 8.68 9.31 15.04
C PRO A 305 8.26 10.42 14.08
N LEU A 306 7.41 11.37 14.50
CA LEU A 306 7.08 12.54 13.66
C LEU A 306 8.28 13.44 13.42
N THR A 307 9.11 13.68 14.43
CA THR A 307 10.34 14.48 14.30
C THR A 307 11.38 13.78 13.42
N GLN A 308 11.48 12.46 13.49
CA GLN A 308 12.33 11.69 12.58
C GLN A 308 11.80 11.77 11.14
N ALA A 309 10.49 11.65 10.95
CA ALA A 309 9.85 11.74 9.63
C ALA A 309 10.07 13.10 8.96
N THR A 310 10.02 14.22 9.70
CA THR A 310 10.27 15.57 9.14
C THR A 310 11.71 15.79 8.65
N ARG A 311 12.62 14.83 8.89
CA ARG A 311 14.03 14.88 8.48
C ARG A 311 14.46 13.63 7.71
N ALA A 312 13.51 12.78 7.31
CA ALA A 312 13.82 11.48 6.72
C ALA A 312 14.46 11.60 5.33
N THR A 313 14.05 12.56 4.51
CA THR A 313 14.63 12.74 3.16
C THR A 313 15.72 13.81 3.10
N PRO A 314 16.65 13.72 2.12
CA PRO A 314 17.65 14.76 1.91
C PRO A 314 17.04 16.14 1.66
N GLY A 315 15.94 16.22 0.91
CA GLY A 315 15.23 17.47 0.62
C GLY A 315 14.62 18.11 1.86
N ASP A 316 14.01 17.31 2.75
CA ASP A 316 13.48 17.81 4.01
C ASP A 316 14.61 18.38 4.90
N ARG A 317 15.77 17.69 4.96
CA ARG A 317 16.93 18.14 5.74
C ARG A 317 17.56 19.43 5.18
N ALA A 318 17.67 19.54 3.86
CA ALA A 318 18.29 20.69 3.22
C ALA A 318 17.42 21.95 3.30
N SER A 319 16.10 21.80 3.10
CA SER A 319 15.15 22.92 3.15
C SER A 319 14.76 23.32 4.58
N GLY A 320 14.84 22.38 5.54
CA GLY A 320 14.29 22.55 6.88
C GLY A 320 12.75 22.52 6.91
N THR A 321 12.10 22.22 5.78
CA THR A 321 10.65 22.15 5.63
C THR A 321 10.19 20.75 5.26
N SER A 322 9.00 20.35 5.72
CA SER A 322 8.40 19.07 5.36
C SER A 322 6.89 19.08 5.57
N TRP A 323 6.12 18.50 4.65
CA TRP A 323 4.66 18.39 4.78
C TRP A 323 4.24 17.60 6.04
N VAL A 324 5.10 16.71 6.55
CA VAL A 324 4.87 15.96 7.80
C VAL A 324 4.78 16.88 9.03
N GLN A 325 5.28 18.11 8.95
CA GLN A 325 5.15 19.09 10.03
C GLN A 325 3.69 19.36 10.43
N VAL A 326 2.72 19.11 9.54
CA VAL A 326 1.29 19.16 9.87
C VAL A 326 0.92 18.15 10.96
N ASP A 327 1.44 16.92 10.88
CA ASP A 327 1.21 15.88 11.89
C ASP A 327 1.87 16.25 13.22
N LEU A 328 3.08 16.81 13.18
CA LEU A 328 3.80 17.26 14.38
C LEU A 328 3.07 18.44 15.04
N ALA A 329 2.57 19.39 14.24
CA ALA A 329 1.74 20.48 14.73
C ALA A 329 0.44 19.99 15.37
N ALA A 330 -0.21 18.99 14.78
CA ALA A 330 -1.40 18.36 15.35
C ALA A 330 -1.08 17.69 16.71
N ALA A 331 0.07 17.04 16.84
CA ALA A 331 0.52 16.48 18.12
C ALA A 331 0.78 17.56 19.17
N TYR A 332 1.43 18.68 18.81
CA TYR A 332 1.61 19.80 19.73
C TYR A 332 0.29 20.46 20.15
N ALA A 333 -0.63 20.66 19.20
CA ALA A 333 -1.96 21.19 19.49
C ALA A 333 -2.73 20.28 20.46
N ALA A 334 -2.69 18.96 20.26
CA ALA A 334 -3.30 17.99 21.18
C ALA A 334 -2.65 17.97 22.59
N LEU A 335 -1.40 18.45 22.72
CA LEU A 335 -0.72 18.64 24.01
C LEU A 335 -0.93 20.04 24.61
N GLY A 336 -1.73 20.90 23.98
CA GLY A 336 -1.93 22.29 24.39
C GLY A 336 -0.71 23.20 24.17
N GLN A 337 0.26 22.77 23.36
CA GLN A 337 1.50 23.51 23.09
C GLN A 337 1.34 24.40 21.86
N ALA A 338 0.49 25.42 21.95
CA ALA A 338 0.08 26.25 20.82
C ALA A 338 1.25 26.90 20.06
N GLU A 339 2.23 27.46 20.77
CA GLU A 339 3.41 28.11 20.14
C GLU A 339 4.23 27.12 19.30
N ARG A 340 4.41 25.89 19.79
CA ARG A 340 5.13 24.84 19.07
C ARG A 340 4.35 24.31 17.88
N ALA A 341 3.02 24.24 18.00
CA ALA A 341 2.15 23.89 16.88
C ALA A 341 2.25 24.92 15.74
N GLU A 342 2.26 26.22 16.07
CA GLU A 342 2.44 27.28 15.07
C GLU A 342 3.84 27.26 14.45
N ALA A 343 4.88 27.05 15.25
CA ALA A 343 6.24 26.90 14.75
C ALA A 343 6.36 25.72 13.77
N ALA A 344 5.72 24.58 14.07
CA ALA A 344 5.69 23.44 13.16
C ALA A 344 4.90 23.76 11.87
N LEU A 345 3.74 24.42 11.96
CA LEU A 345 2.97 24.84 10.78
C LEU A 345 3.76 25.77 9.85
N ALA A 346 4.62 26.63 10.40
CA ALA A 346 5.48 27.52 9.61
C ALA A 346 6.55 26.78 8.79
N LEU A 347 6.86 25.52 9.15
CA LEU A 347 7.88 24.69 8.50
C LEU A 347 7.28 23.65 7.52
N THR A 348 6.00 23.78 7.17
CA THR A 348 5.32 22.79 6.31
C THR A 348 5.72 22.86 4.84
N GLY A 349 6.19 24.01 4.36
CA GLY A 349 6.30 24.28 2.93
C GLY A 349 4.93 24.48 2.28
N PRO A 350 4.84 24.53 0.94
CA PRO A 350 3.56 24.58 0.23
C PRO A 350 2.78 23.28 0.45
N LEU A 351 1.50 23.40 0.81
CA LEU A 351 0.59 22.28 1.03
C LEU A 351 -0.55 22.32 0.01
N GLU A 352 -0.94 21.14 -0.47
CA GLU A 352 -2.07 20.94 -1.37
C GLU A 352 -2.95 19.77 -0.89
N GLY A 353 -4.18 19.71 -1.40
CA GLY A 353 -5.11 18.61 -1.12
C GLY A 353 -5.30 18.32 0.37
N GLU A 354 -5.18 17.04 0.73
CA GLU A 354 -5.46 16.52 2.08
C GLU A 354 -4.56 17.16 3.15
N ASP A 355 -3.29 17.44 2.86
CA ASP A 355 -2.38 18.02 3.84
C ASP A 355 -2.71 19.48 4.14
N ALA A 356 -3.18 20.23 3.14
CA ALA A 356 -3.68 21.59 3.35
C ALA A 356 -4.93 21.59 4.24
N ASP A 357 -5.84 20.66 4.02
CA ASP A 357 -7.04 20.47 4.86
C ASP A 357 -6.69 20.09 6.29
N ARG A 358 -5.73 19.19 6.49
CA ARG A 358 -5.23 18.85 7.82
C ARG A 358 -4.59 20.04 8.52
N ALA A 359 -3.81 20.86 7.80
CA ALA A 359 -3.29 22.10 8.35
C ALA A 359 -4.40 23.10 8.73
N ARG A 360 -5.52 23.15 7.99
CA ARG A 360 -6.72 23.93 8.38
C ARG A 360 -7.32 23.41 9.69
N ILE A 361 -7.42 22.08 9.86
CA ILE A 361 -7.93 21.47 11.10
C ILE A 361 -7.04 21.87 12.29
N VAL A 362 -5.72 21.78 12.17
CA VAL A 362 -4.80 22.19 13.24
C VAL A 362 -4.96 23.68 13.58
N ARG A 363 -5.06 24.55 12.57
CA ARG A 363 -5.31 25.99 12.80
C ARG A 363 -6.66 26.26 13.46
N ALA A 364 -7.69 25.46 13.13
CA ALA A 364 -9.00 25.55 13.74
C ALA A 364 -8.95 25.13 15.22
N GLU A 365 -8.20 24.06 15.55
CA GLU A 365 -7.99 23.66 16.94
C GLU A 365 -7.28 24.76 17.74
N LEU A 366 -6.23 25.38 17.18
CA LEU A 366 -5.53 26.49 17.83
C LEU A 366 -6.44 27.72 18.03
N ALA A 367 -7.32 28.02 17.08
CA ALA A 367 -8.32 29.08 17.24
C ALA A 367 -9.32 28.76 18.37
N ARG A 368 -9.81 27.52 18.42
CA ARG A 368 -10.69 27.05 19.50
C ARG A 368 -10.04 27.15 20.87
N GLN A 369 -8.79 26.72 21.00
CA GLN A 369 -8.02 26.80 22.26
C GLN A 369 -7.84 28.25 22.75
N ARG A 370 -7.89 29.23 21.86
CA ARG A 370 -7.85 30.67 22.17
C ARG A 370 -9.22 31.28 22.47
N GLY A 371 -10.30 30.50 22.38
CA GLY A 371 -11.67 30.97 22.54
C GLY A 371 -12.30 31.55 21.27
N ASP A 372 -11.62 31.51 20.12
CA ASP A 372 -12.11 32.03 18.85
C ASP A 372 -12.89 30.94 18.07
N GLN A 373 -14.12 30.68 18.52
CA GLN A 373 -14.99 29.65 17.95
C GLN A 373 -15.45 30.00 16.52
N GLU A 374 -15.67 31.28 16.23
CA GLU A 374 -16.12 31.73 14.91
C GLU A 374 -15.05 31.44 13.85
N LYS A 375 -13.79 31.75 14.14
CA LYS A 375 -12.67 31.43 13.26
C LYS A 375 -12.45 29.93 13.13
N ALA A 376 -12.59 29.17 14.22
CA ALA A 376 -12.52 27.71 14.15
C ALA A 376 -13.56 27.14 13.18
N LEU A 377 -14.81 27.57 13.29
CA LEU A 377 -15.89 27.18 12.37
C LEU A 377 -15.61 27.62 10.93
N GLN A 378 -15.13 28.84 10.71
CA GLN A 378 -14.79 29.35 9.38
C GLN A 378 -13.73 28.45 8.70
N LEU A 379 -12.72 28.01 9.45
CA LEU A 379 -11.66 27.14 8.95
C LEU A 379 -12.14 25.70 8.64
N LEU A 380 -13.14 25.20 9.37
CA LEU A 380 -13.69 23.86 9.17
C LEU A 380 -14.72 23.78 8.03
N ARG A 381 -15.44 24.87 7.72
CA ARG A 381 -16.51 24.89 6.69
C ARG A 381 -16.14 24.30 5.32
N PRO A 382 -14.92 24.50 4.78
CA PRO A 382 -14.57 23.98 3.46
C PRO A 382 -14.24 22.48 3.43
N LEU A 383 -14.14 21.83 4.60
CA LEU A 383 -13.69 20.44 4.69
C LEU A 383 -14.78 19.47 4.22
N ASP A 384 -14.37 18.43 3.49
CA ASP A 384 -15.23 17.28 3.21
C ASP A 384 -15.24 16.33 4.43
N PRO A 385 -16.39 16.20 5.13
CA PRO A 385 -16.51 15.32 6.30
C PRO A 385 -16.46 13.82 5.95
N GLY A 386 -16.62 13.45 4.68
CA GLY A 386 -16.58 12.06 4.21
C GLY A 386 -15.17 11.47 4.16
N THR A 387 -14.14 12.31 4.17
CA THR A 387 -12.76 11.89 4.00
C THR A 387 -12.25 11.09 5.21
N LEU A 388 -11.37 10.11 4.97
CA LEU A 388 -10.83 9.27 6.05
C LEU A 388 -10.10 10.11 7.09
N TRP A 389 -9.29 11.09 6.67
CA TRP A 389 -8.54 11.93 7.60
C TRP A 389 -9.45 12.86 8.41
N ALA A 390 -10.51 13.44 7.84
CA ALA A 390 -11.44 14.26 8.63
C ALA A 390 -12.09 13.44 9.75
N ARG A 391 -12.44 12.18 9.47
CA ARG A 391 -12.97 11.24 10.46
C ARG A 391 -11.93 10.84 11.52
N GLU A 392 -10.67 10.68 11.13
CA GLU A 392 -9.56 10.41 12.06
C GLU A 392 -9.26 11.63 12.96
N GLU A 393 -9.21 12.84 12.41
CA GLU A 393 -8.98 14.06 13.18
C GLU A 393 -10.18 14.42 14.07
N ALA A 394 -11.41 14.13 13.65
CA ALA A 394 -12.59 14.26 14.49
C ALA A 394 -12.54 13.40 15.75
N HIS A 395 -11.90 12.22 15.66
CA HIS A 395 -11.62 11.42 16.85
C HIS A 395 -10.54 12.02 17.75
N ALA A 396 -9.50 12.65 17.17
CA ALA A 396 -8.42 13.26 17.95
C ALA A 396 -8.81 14.60 18.59
N PHE A 397 -9.69 15.35 17.95
CA PHE A 397 -10.16 16.67 18.39
C PHE A 397 -11.68 16.69 18.56
N PRO A 398 -12.26 15.88 19.47
CA PRO A 398 -13.70 15.75 19.60
C PRO A 398 -14.37 17.09 19.98
N GLU A 399 -13.72 17.92 20.80
CA GLU A 399 -14.21 19.24 21.20
C GLU A 399 -14.27 20.23 20.04
N LEU A 400 -13.33 20.15 19.10
CA LEU A 400 -13.33 20.98 17.88
C LEU A 400 -14.48 20.63 16.97
N PHE A 401 -14.64 19.34 16.67
CA PHE A 401 -15.68 18.89 15.76
C PHE A 401 -17.07 18.94 16.39
N ALA A 402 -17.18 19.00 17.72
CA ALA A 402 -18.44 19.32 18.40
C ALA A 402 -18.99 20.71 18.03
N LEU A 403 -18.13 21.68 17.68
CA LEU A 403 -18.57 23.00 17.23
C LEU A 403 -19.43 22.91 15.95
N LEU A 404 -19.08 22.01 15.02
CA LEU A 404 -19.85 21.78 13.79
C LEU A 404 -21.26 21.27 14.12
N SER A 405 -21.37 20.34 15.07
CA SER A 405 -22.66 19.80 15.53
C SER A 405 -23.55 20.90 16.11
N VAL A 406 -23.01 21.72 17.02
CA VAL A 406 -23.73 22.85 17.63
C VAL A 406 -24.16 23.88 16.59
N ALA A 407 -23.33 24.09 15.55
CA ALA A 407 -23.62 25.02 14.46
C ALA A 407 -24.54 24.43 13.36
N GLY A 408 -25.00 23.18 13.48
CA GLY A 408 -25.83 22.51 12.48
C GLY A 408 -25.11 22.23 11.15
N LEU A 409 -23.79 22.12 11.17
CA LEU A 409 -22.94 21.85 10.00
C LEU A 409 -22.66 20.34 9.85
N PRO A 410 -22.33 19.86 8.62
CA PRO A 410 -21.97 18.47 8.40
C PRO A 410 -20.80 18.02 9.28
N THR A 411 -20.96 16.90 9.99
CA THR A 411 -19.93 16.31 10.85
C THR A 411 -19.38 15.01 10.26
N PRO A 412 -18.07 14.74 10.42
CA PRO A 412 -17.50 13.45 10.03
C PRO A 412 -18.13 12.30 10.81
N ALA A 413 -18.58 11.27 10.09
CA ALA A 413 -19.10 10.07 10.73
C ALA A 413 -17.98 9.32 11.48
N PRO A 414 -18.24 8.74 12.66
CA PRO A 414 -17.24 7.97 13.39
C PRO A 414 -16.76 6.77 12.57
N LEU A 415 -15.50 6.38 12.78
CA LEU A 415 -14.93 5.17 12.19
C LEU A 415 -15.44 3.91 12.92
N PRO A 416 -15.51 2.76 12.23
CA PRO A 416 -16.01 1.50 12.81
C PRO A 416 -14.97 0.89 13.75
N ARG A 417 -14.76 1.52 14.91
CA ARG A 417 -13.79 1.11 15.92
C ARG A 417 -14.52 0.33 17.01
N PRO A 418 -14.26 -0.98 17.17
CA PRO A 418 -14.88 -1.76 18.22
C PRO A 418 -14.40 -1.25 19.58
N ALA A 419 -15.28 -1.29 20.57
CA ALA A 419 -14.94 -0.85 21.94
C ALA A 419 -13.86 -1.73 22.58
N ARG A 420 -13.78 -3.01 22.18
CA ARG A 420 -12.79 -3.99 22.64
C ARG A 420 -12.22 -4.76 21.46
N THR A 421 -10.96 -5.15 21.57
CA THR A 421 -10.34 -6.07 20.62
C THR A 421 -10.92 -7.46 20.84
N VAL A 422 -11.60 -8.01 19.83
CA VAL A 422 -12.15 -9.37 19.88
C VAL A 422 -11.10 -10.37 19.42
N VAL A 423 -10.78 -11.34 20.28
CA VAL A 423 -9.95 -12.50 19.95
C VAL A 423 -10.82 -13.74 19.96
N ARG A 424 -10.81 -14.49 18.86
CA ARG A 424 -11.48 -15.80 18.77
C ARG A 424 -10.44 -16.90 18.68
N VAL A 425 -10.50 -17.84 19.62
CA VAL A 425 -9.66 -19.03 19.66
C VAL A 425 -10.55 -20.23 19.40
N ARG A 426 -10.30 -20.88 18.27
CA ARG A 426 -10.84 -22.19 17.94
C ARG A 426 -9.77 -23.22 18.24
N ALA A 427 -9.97 -24.02 19.28
CA ALA A 427 -9.12 -25.15 19.63
C ALA A 427 -9.71 -26.49 19.19
N MET A 428 -11.02 -26.57 18.97
CA MET A 428 -11.70 -27.75 18.44
C MET A 428 -11.62 -27.79 16.90
N GLY A 429 -11.54 -28.99 16.33
CA GLY A 429 -11.41 -29.15 14.87
C GLY A 429 -10.09 -28.53 14.36
N THR A 430 -10.13 -27.73 13.29
CA THR A 430 -8.91 -27.08 12.78
C THR A 430 -8.51 -25.88 13.65
N PRO A 431 -7.37 -25.94 14.39
CA PRO A 431 -7.00 -24.87 15.31
C PRO A 431 -6.76 -23.56 14.59
N ARG A 432 -7.35 -22.48 15.11
CA ARG A 432 -7.26 -21.15 14.50
C ARG A 432 -7.43 -20.07 15.55
N VAL A 433 -6.62 -19.01 15.43
CA VAL A 433 -6.77 -17.78 16.21
C VAL A 433 -7.10 -16.65 15.28
N GLU A 434 -8.08 -15.84 15.66
CA GLU A 434 -8.47 -14.65 14.93
C GLU A 434 -8.48 -13.40 15.82
N VAL A 435 -8.04 -12.27 15.27
CA VAL A 435 -8.09 -10.96 15.93
C VAL A 435 -8.92 -10.01 15.07
N GLY A 436 -10.06 -9.56 15.60
CA GLY A 436 -11.03 -8.76 14.86
C GLY A 436 -11.41 -9.42 13.53
N GLY A 437 -11.76 -10.71 13.59
CA GLY A 437 -12.20 -11.53 12.44
C GLY A 437 -11.12 -11.94 11.44
N ARG A 438 -9.83 -11.65 11.70
CA ARG A 438 -8.72 -12.03 10.80
C ARG A 438 -7.85 -13.12 11.39
N PRO A 439 -7.53 -14.18 10.63
CA PRO A 439 -6.62 -15.22 11.10
C PRO A 439 -5.24 -14.66 11.39
N VAL A 440 -4.65 -15.09 12.51
CA VAL A 440 -3.26 -14.82 12.84
C VAL A 440 -2.48 -16.14 12.93
N PRO A 441 -1.28 -16.22 12.34
CA PRO A 441 -0.49 -17.44 12.40
C PRO A 441 0.06 -17.63 13.82
N LEU A 442 -0.25 -18.76 14.45
CA LEU A 442 0.26 -19.12 15.77
C LEU A 442 0.68 -20.59 15.78
N GLY A 443 1.92 -20.86 16.20
CA GLY A 443 2.46 -22.22 16.25
C GLY A 443 1.99 -23.01 17.48
N GLY A 444 2.23 -24.33 17.47
CA GLY A 444 1.75 -25.27 18.48
C GLY A 444 2.00 -24.87 19.94
N PRO A 445 3.24 -24.58 20.37
CA PRO A 445 3.50 -24.14 21.75
C PRO A 445 2.78 -22.85 22.14
N GLY A 446 2.65 -21.90 21.21
CA GLY A 446 1.91 -20.66 21.45
C GLY A 446 0.40 -20.91 21.58
N LEU A 447 -0.17 -21.76 20.72
CA LEU A 447 -1.57 -22.19 20.81
C LEU A 447 -1.85 -22.89 22.14
N ALA A 448 -0.97 -23.81 22.56
CA ALA A 448 -1.10 -24.54 23.82
C ALA A 448 -1.07 -23.58 25.02
N VAL A 449 -0.11 -22.65 25.08
CA VAL A 449 -0.06 -21.63 26.15
C VAL A 449 -1.31 -20.75 26.15
N LEU A 450 -1.77 -20.31 24.99
CA LEU A 450 -2.97 -19.48 24.89
C LEU A 450 -4.21 -20.22 25.41
N CYS A 451 -4.40 -21.48 25.01
CA CYS A 451 -5.51 -22.30 25.49
C CYS A 451 -5.39 -22.60 27.00
N ALA A 452 -4.19 -22.88 27.51
CA ALA A 452 -3.97 -23.09 28.95
C ALA A 452 -4.30 -21.84 29.78
N LEU A 453 -3.95 -20.64 29.29
CA LEU A 453 -4.37 -19.39 29.94
C LEU A 453 -5.88 -19.20 29.92
N LEU A 454 -6.54 -19.54 28.80
CA LEU A 454 -8.00 -19.44 28.67
C LEU A 454 -8.72 -20.46 29.58
N ASP A 455 -8.23 -21.69 29.66
CA ASP A 455 -8.69 -22.71 30.61
C ASP A 455 -8.53 -22.24 32.06
N GLY A 456 -7.43 -21.53 32.37
CA GLY A 456 -7.15 -20.92 33.67
C GLY A 456 -7.91 -19.61 33.96
N GLY A 457 -8.96 -19.27 33.21
CA GLY A 457 -9.75 -18.05 33.43
C GLY A 457 -9.02 -16.76 33.04
N GLY A 458 -7.96 -16.86 32.23
CA GLY A 458 -7.12 -15.76 31.79
C GLY A 458 -5.82 -15.61 32.56
N GLU A 459 -5.54 -16.44 33.57
CA GLU A 459 -4.29 -16.41 34.34
C GLU A 459 -3.59 -17.78 34.33
N GLY A 460 -2.26 -17.78 34.42
CA GLY A 460 -1.48 -19.02 34.45
C GLY A 460 -0.13 -18.85 35.12
N LEU A 461 0.17 -19.75 36.06
CA LEU A 461 1.47 -19.81 36.74
C LEU A 461 2.56 -20.29 35.79
N THR A 462 3.75 -19.72 35.90
CA THR A 462 4.89 -20.04 35.02
C THR A 462 5.27 -21.53 35.10
N ASP A 463 5.18 -22.12 36.29
CA ASP A 463 5.53 -23.52 36.50
C ASP A 463 4.52 -24.48 35.88
N LEU A 464 3.22 -24.16 35.91
CA LEU A 464 2.19 -24.95 35.21
C LEU A 464 2.31 -24.79 33.69
N LEU A 465 2.57 -23.58 33.20
CA LEU A 465 2.80 -23.34 31.78
C LEU A 465 4.09 -24.02 31.28
N ALA A 466 5.05 -24.30 32.16
CA ALA A 466 6.24 -25.07 31.81
C ALA A 466 5.89 -26.51 31.41
N GLU A 467 4.88 -27.12 32.02
CA GLU A 467 4.35 -28.43 31.62
C GLU A 467 3.62 -28.35 30.27
N VAL A 468 2.88 -27.26 30.03
CA VAL A 468 2.14 -27.02 28.78
C VAL A 468 3.04 -27.01 27.54
N VAL A 469 4.24 -26.44 27.66
CA VAL A 469 5.21 -26.32 26.54
C VAL A 469 6.27 -27.41 26.51
N ASP A 470 6.16 -28.41 27.40
CA ASP A 470 7.05 -29.55 27.39
C ASP A 470 6.82 -30.41 26.15
N ASP A 471 7.91 -30.85 25.52
CA ASP A 471 7.90 -31.73 24.36
C ASP A 471 8.50 -33.11 24.69
N GLY A 472 8.67 -33.42 25.98
CA GLY A 472 9.21 -34.69 26.48
C GLY A 472 10.74 -34.77 26.45
N THR A 473 11.43 -33.74 25.95
CA THR A 473 12.89 -33.69 25.99
C THR A 473 13.35 -33.18 27.36
N PRO A 474 14.19 -33.92 28.10
CA PRO A 474 14.70 -33.50 29.41
C PRO A 474 15.48 -32.18 29.32
N ARG A 475 15.14 -31.21 30.16
CA ARG A 475 15.79 -29.89 30.22
C ARG A 475 15.95 -29.40 31.64
N LEU A 476 16.93 -28.51 31.84
CA LEU A 476 17.06 -27.76 33.08
C LEU A 476 15.84 -26.84 33.28
N PRO A 477 15.35 -26.62 34.53
CA PRO A 477 14.16 -25.80 34.80
C PRO A 477 14.22 -24.39 34.21
N ARG A 478 15.43 -23.79 34.16
CA ARG A 478 15.65 -22.48 33.55
C ARG A 478 15.34 -22.46 32.05
N LEU A 479 15.72 -23.51 31.32
CA LEU A 479 15.47 -23.62 29.88
C LEU A 479 13.98 -23.85 29.60
N GLN A 480 13.28 -24.58 30.48
CA GLN A 480 11.84 -24.76 30.35
C GLN A 480 11.08 -23.44 30.54
N ARG A 481 11.44 -22.64 31.54
CA ARG A 481 10.91 -21.28 31.71
C ARG A 481 11.18 -20.38 30.50
N GLN A 482 12.34 -20.52 29.85
CA GLN A 482 12.63 -19.79 28.60
C GLN A 482 11.70 -20.21 27.45
N ARG A 483 11.29 -21.48 27.36
CA ARG A 483 10.29 -21.94 26.38
C ARG A 483 8.93 -21.31 26.64
N VAL A 484 8.49 -21.22 27.90
CA VAL A 484 7.25 -20.50 28.27
C VAL A 484 7.33 -19.05 27.79
N SER A 485 8.41 -18.34 28.12
CA SER A 485 8.58 -16.96 27.66
C SER A 485 8.63 -16.83 26.14
N ALA A 486 9.16 -17.83 25.42
CA ALA A 486 9.18 -17.85 23.96
C ALA A 486 7.78 -18.09 23.37
N ALA A 487 7.00 -19.00 23.94
CA ALA A 487 5.62 -19.24 23.54
C ALA A 487 4.74 -18.01 23.82
N VAL A 488 4.86 -17.38 24.99
CA VAL A 488 4.17 -16.13 25.31
C VAL A 488 4.55 -15.01 24.34
N ARG A 489 5.84 -14.86 23.99
CA ARG A 489 6.26 -13.91 22.96
C ARG A 489 5.61 -14.21 21.62
N ALA A 490 5.59 -15.48 21.19
CA ALA A 490 4.95 -15.87 19.94
C ALA A 490 3.44 -15.54 19.93
N VAL A 491 2.74 -15.68 21.05
CA VAL A 491 1.34 -15.25 21.17
C VAL A 491 1.22 -13.73 21.06
N ARG A 492 2.03 -12.96 21.78
CA ARG A 492 2.04 -11.48 21.71
C ARG A 492 2.31 -10.98 20.28
N ASP A 493 3.28 -11.59 19.61
CA ASP A 493 3.65 -11.25 18.23
C ASP A 493 2.53 -11.58 17.24
N ALA A 494 1.89 -12.75 17.39
CA ALA A 494 0.78 -13.18 16.54
C ALA A 494 -0.47 -12.29 16.71
N LEU A 495 -0.84 -12.00 17.96
CA LEU A 495 -1.98 -11.14 18.28
C LEU A 495 -1.70 -9.68 17.87
N GLY A 496 -0.45 -9.24 18.01
CA GLY A 496 0.05 -7.97 17.50
C GLY A 496 -0.06 -6.81 18.49
N TRP A 497 -0.19 -7.09 19.79
CA TRP A 497 0.02 -6.10 20.85
C TRP A 497 0.71 -6.72 22.08
N PRO A 498 1.72 -6.04 22.67
CA PRO A 498 2.50 -6.59 23.78
C PRO A 498 1.68 -6.97 25.00
N GLU A 499 0.63 -6.20 25.30
CA GLU A 499 -0.22 -6.32 26.48
C GLU A 499 -1.22 -7.48 26.38
N SER A 500 -1.35 -8.11 25.19
CA SER A 500 -2.21 -9.28 24.96
C SER A 500 -2.02 -10.38 25.99
N ILE A 501 -0.78 -10.52 26.47
CA ILE A 501 -0.44 -11.27 27.67
C ILE A 501 0.41 -10.36 28.56
N GLY A 502 -0.08 -9.93 29.72
CA GLY A 502 0.69 -9.26 30.75
C GLY A 502 1.53 -10.23 31.58
N SER A 503 2.63 -9.73 32.15
CA SER A 503 3.40 -10.45 33.16
C SER A 503 2.93 -10.07 34.55
N VAL A 504 2.65 -11.06 35.39
CA VAL A 504 2.24 -10.90 36.81
C VAL A 504 3.22 -11.65 37.71
N PRO A 505 3.29 -11.37 39.02
CA PRO A 505 4.18 -12.10 39.92
C PRO A 505 3.98 -13.62 39.80
N GLY A 506 5.02 -14.34 39.37
CA GLY A 506 5.00 -15.80 39.21
C GLY A 506 4.28 -16.33 37.95
N GLY A 507 3.70 -15.49 37.09
CA GLY A 507 2.88 -15.97 35.99
C GLY A 507 2.57 -14.95 34.89
N TYR A 508 1.54 -15.28 34.12
CA TYR A 508 1.06 -14.49 33.00
C TYR A 508 -0.46 -14.33 33.07
N ARG A 509 -0.95 -13.25 32.48
CA ARG A 509 -2.38 -12.93 32.44
C ARG A 509 -2.78 -12.39 31.07
N LEU A 510 -3.89 -12.86 30.51
CA LEU A 510 -4.47 -12.32 29.28
C LEU A 510 -4.94 -10.87 29.49
N ASP A 511 -4.89 -10.07 28.43
CA ASP A 511 -5.37 -8.69 28.45
C ASP A 511 -6.87 -8.63 28.85
N PRO A 512 -7.21 -8.04 30.01
CA PRO A 512 -8.60 -7.94 30.45
C PRO A 512 -9.41 -6.90 29.66
N ALA A 513 -8.77 -6.00 28.90
CA ALA A 513 -9.45 -5.08 28.00
C ALA A 513 -9.85 -5.73 26.66
N ALA A 514 -9.26 -6.88 26.32
CA ALA A 514 -9.66 -7.66 25.16
C ALA A 514 -10.87 -8.56 25.47
N GLU A 515 -11.65 -8.87 24.44
CA GLU A 515 -12.78 -9.79 24.50
C GLU A 515 -12.36 -11.15 23.95
N TRP A 516 -12.30 -12.15 24.82
CA TRP A 516 -11.81 -13.49 24.49
C TRP A 516 -12.98 -14.46 24.27
N HIS A 517 -13.06 -15.02 23.07
CA HIS A 517 -13.97 -16.11 22.72
C HIS A 517 -13.16 -17.39 22.55
N TYR A 518 -13.59 -18.45 23.20
CA TYR A 518 -12.86 -19.71 23.24
C TYR A 518 -13.85 -20.86 23.20
N ASP A 519 -13.80 -21.59 22.09
CA ASP A 519 -14.80 -22.57 21.69
C ASP A 519 -14.93 -23.74 22.69
N VAL A 520 -13.84 -24.22 23.28
CA VAL A 520 -13.88 -25.28 24.30
C VAL A 520 -14.61 -24.80 25.55
N ALA A 521 -14.28 -23.61 26.08
CA ALA A 521 -14.97 -23.07 27.25
C ALA A 521 -16.45 -22.77 26.97
N GLU A 522 -16.79 -22.39 25.73
CA GLU A 522 -18.18 -22.22 25.29
C GLU A 522 -18.93 -23.56 25.23
N ALA A 523 -18.32 -24.61 24.68
CA ALA A 523 -18.88 -25.97 24.62
C ALA A 523 -19.13 -26.53 26.03
N LEU A 524 -18.14 -26.45 26.91
CA LEU A 524 -18.25 -26.91 28.30
C LEU A 524 -19.37 -26.17 29.07
N ARG A 525 -19.57 -24.87 28.82
CA ARG A 525 -20.70 -24.12 29.41
C ARG A 525 -22.06 -24.55 28.88
N ARG A 526 -22.13 -25.05 27.64
CA ARG A 526 -23.37 -25.54 27.01
C ARG A 526 -23.64 -27.02 27.31
N GLY A 527 -22.64 -27.75 27.79
CA GLY A 527 -22.70 -29.21 27.90
C GLY A 527 -22.52 -29.92 26.55
N ASP A 528 -21.95 -29.24 25.56
CA ASP A 528 -21.65 -29.83 24.26
C ASP A 528 -20.34 -30.65 24.35
N PRO A 529 -20.26 -31.82 23.69
CA PRO A 529 -19.08 -32.67 23.75
C PRO A 529 -17.87 -32.05 23.04
N VAL A 530 -16.68 -32.27 23.59
CA VAL A 530 -15.39 -31.82 23.05
C VAL A 530 -14.60 -33.02 22.54
N GLU A 531 -14.87 -33.42 21.30
CA GLU A 531 -14.26 -34.61 20.70
C GLU A 531 -12.78 -34.42 20.33
N THR A 532 -12.33 -33.20 20.06
CA THR A 532 -10.96 -32.90 19.61
C THR A 532 -10.41 -31.66 20.30
N PHE A 533 -9.12 -31.68 20.62
CA PHE A 533 -8.43 -30.54 21.21
C PHE A 533 -7.04 -30.33 20.58
N LEU A 534 -6.87 -29.19 19.90
CA LEU A 534 -5.65 -28.79 19.21
C LEU A 534 -5.01 -29.89 18.33
N PRO A 535 -5.76 -30.54 17.42
CA PRO A 535 -5.20 -31.60 16.58
C PRO A 535 -4.03 -31.08 15.75
N GLY A 536 -2.97 -31.88 15.70
CA GLY A 536 -1.70 -31.53 15.05
C GLY A 536 -0.68 -30.84 15.96
N VAL A 537 -1.03 -30.52 17.21
CA VAL A 537 -0.08 -30.02 18.22
C VAL A 537 0.42 -31.19 19.08
N ALA A 538 1.60 -31.72 18.75
CA ALA A 538 2.19 -32.87 19.43
C ALA A 538 2.93 -32.49 20.73
N LEU A 539 2.18 -32.04 21.74
CA LEU A 539 2.69 -31.80 23.10
C LEU A 539 1.99 -32.76 24.09
N PRO A 540 2.69 -33.38 25.06
CA PRO A 540 2.09 -34.30 26.02
C PRO A 540 0.90 -33.69 26.78
N TRP A 541 0.99 -32.41 27.17
CA TRP A 541 -0.11 -31.69 27.81
C TRP A 541 -1.38 -31.63 26.95
N VAL A 542 -1.24 -31.40 25.63
CA VAL A 542 -2.38 -31.36 24.71
C VAL A 542 -3.08 -32.71 24.64
N LEU A 543 -2.31 -33.80 24.55
CA LEU A 543 -2.85 -35.16 24.52
C LEU A 543 -3.58 -35.52 25.82
N ALA A 544 -2.98 -35.19 26.97
CA ALA A 544 -3.61 -35.40 28.28
C ALA A 544 -4.90 -34.58 28.41
N ARG A 545 -4.88 -33.31 28.01
CA ARG A 545 -6.03 -32.42 28.07
C ARG A 545 -7.18 -32.88 27.16
N GLU A 546 -6.87 -33.36 25.96
CA GLU A 546 -7.88 -33.95 25.07
C GLU A 546 -8.57 -35.17 25.73
N GLN A 547 -7.78 -36.03 26.39
CA GLN A 547 -8.32 -37.21 27.09
C GLN A 547 -9.21 -36.81 28.28
N GLU A 548 -8.83 -35.80 29.05
CA GLU A 548 -9.64 -35.24 30.14
C GLU A 548 -10.98 -34.71 29.63
N LEU A 549 -10.96 -33.91 28.55
CA LEU A 549 -12.15 -33.30 27.96
C LEU A 549 -13.14 -34.39 27.48
N ARG A 550 -12.65 -35.43 26.80
CA ARG A 550 -13.49 -36.58 26.37
C ARG A 550 -14.07 -37.38 27.55
N GLN A 551 -13.34 -37.50 28.65
CA GLN A 551 -13.81 -38.23 29.84
C GLN A 551 -14.90 -37.46 30.60
N ALA A 552 -14.78 -36.13 30.67
CA ALA A 552 -15.80 -35.27 31.25
C ALA A 552 -17.16 -35.43 30.52
N ASP A 553 -17.13 -35.52 29.19
CA ASP A 553 -18.33 -35.75 28.38
C ASP A 553 -19.01 -37.11 28.68
N ALA A 554 -18.22 -38.17 28.85
CA ALA A 554 -18.73 -39.51 29.15
C ALA A 554 -19.46 -39.57 30.51
N ASN A 555 -18.98 -38.81 31.50
CA ASN A 555 -19.59 -38.73 32.83
C ASN A 555 -20.85 -37.84 32.86
N CYS A 556 -20.96 -36.83 32.00
CA CYS A 556 -22.19 -36.04 31.89
C CYS A 556 -23.31 -36.81 31.19
N LEU A 557 -22.99 -37.66 30.21
CA LEU A 557 -23.97 -38.50 29.52
C LEU A 557 -24.52 -39.63 30.42
N SER A 558 -23.70 -40.21 31.31
CA SER A 558 -24.17 -41.26 32.22
C SER A 558 -25.15 -40.75 33.29
N VAL A 559 -24.99 -39.51 33.75
CA VAL A 559 -25.86 -38.87 34.76
C VAL A 559 -27.21 -38.42 34.18
N GLN A 560 -27.34 -38.24 32.86
CA GLN A 560 -28.63 -37.94 32.21
C GLN A 560 -29.42 -39.20 31.83
N THR A 561 -28.81 -40.39 31.96
CA THR A 561 -29.44 -41.69 31.68
C THR A 561 -29.88 -42.48 32.92
N GLU A 562 -29.63 -41.93 34.12
CA GLU A 562 -30.21 -42.39 35.40
C GLU A 562 -31.37 -41.46 35.80
#